data_AF-A0A7Y2CBQ1-F1
#
_entry.id   AF-A0A7Y2CBQ1-F1
#
_cell.length_a   1.000
_cell.length_b   1.000
_cell.length_c   1.000
_cell.angle_alpha   90.00
_cell.angle_beta   90.00
_cell.angle_gamma   90.00
#
_symmetry.space_group_name_H-M   'P 1'
#
loop_
_entity.id
_entity.type
_entity.pdbx_description
1 polymer ?
#
loop_
_entity_poly.entity_id
_entity_poly.type
_entity_poly.pdbx_seq_one_letter_code
_entity_poly.pdbx_strand_id
1 'polypeptide(L)'
;MLFNVLRYILIVIIVFVAVSVFGGSLFWRMIGVGDNLEINGAAPIVRETPPGAGQGWSHYGGDAGGKRFSSADAITAENVNELEIAWSFQTGALKNREE
;
A
#
# COMPACT_ATOMS: atom_id res chain seq x y z
N MET A 1 2.31 -21.19 -52.95
CA MET A 1 1.99 -21.72 -51.61
C MET A 1 2.66 -20.93 -50.49
N LEU A 2 3.99 -20.75 -50.51
CA LEU A 2 4.76 -20.06 -49.46
C LEU A 2 4.29 -18.62 -49.16
N PHE A 3 3.98 -17.82 -50.19
CA PHE A 3 3.50 -16.43 -50.02
C PHE A 3 2.15 -16.33 -49.30
N ASN A 4 1.24 -17.27 -49.56
CA ASN A 4 -0.06 -17.29 -48.89
C ASN A 4 0.12 -17.69 -47.42
N VAL A 5 0.96 -18.70 -47.15
CA VAL A 5 1.30 -19.13 -45.79
C VAL A 5 1.94 -18.00 -44.99
N LEU A 6 2.91 -17.29 -45.58
CA LEU A 6 3.58 -16.14 -44.94
C LEU A 6 2.59 -15.00 -44.64
N ARG A 7 1.66 -14.72 -45.57
CA ARG A 7 0.60 -13.72 -45.37
C ARG A 7 -0.34 -14.09 -44.22
N TYR A 8 -0.74 -15.35 -44.12
CA TYR A 8 -1.61 -15.80 -43.03
C TYR A 8 -0.90 -15.74 -41.67
N ILE A 9 0.39 -16.11 -41.61
CA ILE A 9 1.21 -15.98 -40.40
C ILE A 9 1.29 -14.51 -39.96
N LEU A 10 1.53 -13.59 -40.90
CA LEU A 10 1.61 -12.15 -40.60
C LEU A 10 0.28 -11.63 -40.02
N ILE A 11 -0.85 -12.03 -40.60
CA ILE A 11 -2.18 -11.61 -40.14
C ILE A 11 -2.43 -12.11 -38.71
N VAL A 12 -2.11 -13.37 -38.40
CA VAL A 12 -2.29 -13.94 -37.06
C VAL A 12 -1.44 -13.18 -36.03
N ILE A 13 -0.19 -12.85 -36.36
CA ILE A 13 0.69 -12.07 -35.47
C ILE A 13 0.11 -10.67 -35.25
N ILE A 14 -0.36 -9.99 -36.30
CA ILE A 14 -0.95 -8.65 -36.18
C ILE A 14 -2.21 -8.69 -35.30
N VAL A 15 -3.08 -9.67 -35.48
CA VAL A 15 -4.29 -9.83 -34.66
C VAL A 15 -3.91 -10.09 -33.20
N PHE A 16 -2.92 -10.95 -32.95
CA PHE A 16 -2.43 -11.24 -31.60
C PHE A 16 -1.87 -9.99 -30.90
N VAL A 17 -1.06 -9.20 -31.62
CA VAL A 17 -0.51 -7.94 -31.11
C VAL A 17 -1.62 -6.92 -30.89
N ALA A 18 -2.58 -6.79 -31.81
CA ALA A 18 -3.70 -5.86 -31.66
C ALA A 18 -4.56 -6.22 -30.44
N VAL A 19 -4.90 -7.50 -30.24
CA VAL A 19 -5.64 -7.96 -29.07
C VAL A 19 -4.89 -7.66 -27.77
N SER A 20 -3.58 -7.83 -27.76
CA SER A 20 -2.74 -7.53 -26.58
C SER A 20 -2.66 -6.03 -26.28
N VAL A 21 -2.52 -5.18 -27.31
CA VAL A 21 -2.34 -3.73 -27.15
C VAL A 21 -3.67 -3.04 -26.83
N PHE A 22 -4.75 -3.38 -27.53
CA PHE A 22 -6.06 -2.75 -27.32
C PHE A 22 -6.82 -3.36 -26.13
N GLY A 23 -6.65 -4.65 -25.85
CA GLY A 23 -7.25 -5.31 -24.68
C GLY A 23 -6.45 -5.12 -23.39
N GLY A 24 -5.17 -4.75 -23.48
CA GLY A 24 -4.28 -4.59 -22.33
C GLY A 24 -4.14 -5.88 -21.50
N SER A 25 -3.91 -5.72 -20.20
CA SER A 25 -3.79 -6.84 -19.24
C SER A 25 -5.12 -7.54 -18.94
N LEU A 26 -6.26 -6.94 -19.31
CA LEU A 26 -7.59 -7.54 -19.11
C LEU A 26 -7.82 -8.76 -20.00
N PHE A 27 -7.35 -8.76 -21.24
CA PHE A 27 -7.49 -9.91 -22.14
C PHE A 27 -6.78 -11.16 -21.58
N TRP A 28 -5.55 -10.99 -21.10
CA TRP A 28 -4.76 -12.07 -20.49
C TRP A 28 -5.37 -12.60 -19.20
N ARG A 29 -6.03 -11.72 -18.41
CA ARG A 29 -6.82 -12.13 -17.24
C ARG A 29 -8.06 -12.94 -17.63
N MET A 30 -8.80 -12.54 -18.66
CA MET A 30 -10.02 -13.24 -19.08
C MET A 30 -9.75 -14.67 -19.57
N ILE A 31 -8.60 -14.91 -20.20
CA ILE A 31 -8.21 -16.25 -20.66
C ILE A 31 -7.44 -17.06 -19.60
N GLY A 32 -7.31 -16.55 -18.37
CA GLY A 32 -6.73 -17.26 -17.22
C GLY A 32 -5.21 -17.35 -17.20
N VAL A 33 -4.50 -16.52 -17.98
CA VAL A 33 -3.03 -16.54 -18.11
C VAL A 33 -2.37 -15.36 -17.36
N GLY A 34 -3.17 -14.45 -16.80
CA GLY A 34 -2.68 -13.29 -16.04
C GLY A 34 -2.63 -13.51 -14.52
N ASP A 35 -1.77 -12.74 -13.84
CA ASP A 35 -1.70 -12.71 -12.38
C ASP A 35 -3.05 -12.33 -11.75
N ASN A 36 -3.37 -12.94 -10.61
CA ASN A 36 -4.53 -12.54 -9.82
C ASN A 36 -4.21 -11.22 -9.07
N LEU A 37 -4.78 -10.12 -9.58
CA LEU A 37 -4.67 -8.78 -9.01
C LEU A 37 -5.81 -8.46 -8.02
N GLU A 38 -6.61 -9.45 -7.61
CA GLU A 38 -7.65 -9.25 -6.59
C GLU A 38 -7.01 -8.89 -5.25
N ILE A 39 -7.33 -7.69 -4.77
CA ILE A 39 -6.91 -7.21 -3.45
C ILE A 39 -7.84 -7.88 -2.44
N ASN A 40 -7.42 -9.02 -1.91
CA ASN A 40 -8.18 -9.81 -0.92
C ASN A 40 -8.14 -9.21 0.50
N GLY A 41 -7.63 -7.98 0.68
CA GLY A 41 -7.49 -7.31 1.97
C GLY A 41 -6.45 -7.93 2.93
N ALA A 42 -5.96 -9.13 2.65
CA ALA A 42 -4.90 -9.79 3.40
C ALA A 42 -3.52 -9.39 2.84
N ALA A 43 -2.82 -8.50 3.55
CA ALA A 43 -1.41 -8.23 3.28
C ALA A 43 -0.56 -9.27 4.04
N PRO A 44 0.22 -10.14 3.36
CA PRO A 44 1.13 -11.03 4.05
C PRO A 44 2.19 -10.21 4.81
N ILE A 45 2.56 -10.67 6.01
CA ILE A 45 3.64 -10.04 6.77
C ILE A 45 4.96 -10.35 6.04
N VAL A 46 5.48 -9.37 5.31
CA VAL A 46 6.73 -9.51 4.52
C VAL A 46 8.00 -9.16 5.32
N ARG A 47 7.83 -8.73 6.58
CA ARG A 47 8.92 -8.34 7.49
C ARG A 47 8.51 -8.49 8.95
N GLU A 48 9.40 -9.05 9.78
CA GLU A 48 9.25 -9.06 11.23
C GLU A 48 9.43 -7.67 11.86
N THR A 49 8.66 -7.41 12.91
CA THR A 49 8.73 -6.19 13.71
C THR A 49 10.06 -6.15 14.48
N PRO A 50 10.88 -5.09 14.36
CA PRO A 50 12.14 -5.01 15.10
C PRO A 50 11.91 -5.11 16.61
N PRO A 51 12.85 -5.71 17.37
CA PRO A 51 12.81 -5.70 18.82
C PRO A 51 12.68 -4.28 19.36
N GLY A 52 11.68 -4.03 20.21
CA GLY A 52 11.39 -2.70 20.78
C GLY A 52 10.60 -1.75 19.86
N ALA A 53 10.24 -2.14 18.63
CA ALA A 53 9.34 -1.32 17.83
C ALA A 53 7.94 -1.28 18.47
N GLY A 54 7.48 -0.06 18.76
CA GLY A 54 6.27 0.20 19.53
C GLY A 54 6.50 0.30 21.05
N GLN A 55 7.71 0.06 21.56
CA GLN A 55 8.09 0.31 22.95
C GLN A 55 8.56 1.76 23.12
N GLY A 56 7.61 2.69 23.18
CA GLY A 56 7.88 4.12 23.39
C GLY A 56 8.20 4.90 22.11
N TRP A 57 8.79 6.09 22.28
CA TRP A 57 8.96 7.07 21.20
C TRP A 57 10.40 7.61 21.11
N SER A 58 11.35 6.70 20.92
CA SER A 58 12.78 7.02 20.90
C SER A 58 13.24 7.79 19.65
N HIS A 59 12.47 7.69 18.55
CA HIS A 59 12.77 8.32 17.27
C HIS A 59 11.55 9.10 16.78
N TYR A 60 11.79 10.12 15.95
CA TYR A 60 10.70 10.78 15.23
C TYR A 60 10.00 9.76 14.32
N GLY A 61 8.71 9.52 14.55
CA GLY A 61 7.94 8.47 13.87
C GLY A 61 7.94 7.11 14.58
N GLY A 62 8.40 7.03 15.83
CA GLY A 62 8.30 5.85 16.70
C GLY A 62 9.47 4.86 16.58
N ASP A 63 9.98 4.64 15.36
CA ASP A 63 11.16 3.83 15.10
C ASP A 63 12.03 4.43 13.99
N ALA A 64 13.19 3.83 13.72
CA ALA A 64 14.11 4.27 12.66
C ALA A 64 13.51 4.21 11.24
N GLY A 65 12.43 3.43 11.04
CA GLY A 65 11.70 3.34 9.78
C GLY A 65 10.51 4.29 9.68
N GLY A 66 10.23 5.08 10.72
CA GLY A 66 9.10 6.02 10.76
C GLY A 66 7.72 5.36 10.72
N LYS A 67 7.56 4.14 11.25
CA LYS A 67 6.32 3.35 11.10
C LYS A 67 5.09 3.93 11.79
N ARG A 68 5.26 4.81 12.79
CA ARG A 68 4.17 5.39 13.61
C ARG A 68 3.27 4.34 14.26
N PHE A 69 3.81 3.16 14.55
CA PHE A 69 3.13 2.06 15.21
C PHE A 69 3.51 2.01 16.70
N SER A 70 2.53 1.77 17.58
CA SER A 70 2.71 1.56 19.02
C SER A 70 2.19 0.17 19.40
N SER A 71 2.89 -0.54 20.28
CA SER A 71 2.45 -1.84 20.81
C SER A 71 1.65 -1.72 22.10
N ALA A 72 1.37 -0.50 22.58
CA ALA A 72 0.56 -0.28 23.77
C ALA A 72 -0.92 -0.64 23.50
N ASP A 73 -1.54 -1.35 24.44
CA ASP A 73 -2.89 -1.93 24.33
C ASP A 73 -3.85 -1.47 25.44
N ALA A 74 -3.40 -0.57 26.32
CA ALA A 74 -4.23 -0.03 27.40
C ALA A 74 -5.43 0.80 26.88
N ILE A 75 -5.32 1.38 25.69
CA ILE A 75 -6.38 2.14 25.02
C ILE A 75 -6.87 1.33 23.83
N THR A 76 -8.17 1.07 23.79
CA THR A 76 -8.84 0.25 22.78
C THR A 76 -10.01 1.02 22.15
N ALA A 77 -10.62 0.44 21.10
CA ALA A 77 -11.78 1.07 20.44
C ALA A 77 -13.00 1.18 21.38
N GLU A 78 -13.07 0.31 22.38
CA GLU A 78 -14.17 0.22 23.34
C GLU A 78 -14.05 1.24 24.48
N ASN A 79 -12.83 1.69 24.84
CA ASN A 79 -12.59 2.58 25.98
C ASN A 79 -12.02 3.97 25.60
N VAL A 80 -11.72 4.22 24.31
CA VAL A 80 -11.16 5.50 23.85
C VAL A 80 -12.04 6.71 24.19
N ASN A 81 -13.34 6.49 24.34
CA ASN A 81 -14.32 7.50 24.74
C ASN A 81 -14.23 7.95 26.21
N GLU A 82 -13.45 7.24 27.04
CA GLU A 82 -13.28 7.52 28.47
C GLU A 82 -12.02 8.35 28.76
N LEU A 83 -11.23 8.72 27.74
CA LEU A 83 -9.99 9.46 27.93
C LEU A 83 -10.22 10.89 28.42
N GLU A 84 -9.44 11.30 29.41
CA GLU A 84 -9.44 12.65 29.98
C GLU A 84 -8.06 13.33 29.83
N ILE A 85 -8.06 14.67 29.91
CA ILE A 85 -6.82 15.46 29.86
C ILE A 85 -6.09 15.32 31.20
N ALA A 86 -4.96 14.62 31.21
CA ALA A 86 -4.13 14.48 32.40
C ALA A 86 -3.37 15.77 32.77
N TRP A 87 -2.91 16.53 31.77
CA TRP A 87 -2.20 17.80 31.95
C TRP A 87 -2.17 18.61 30.64
N SER A 88 -1.85 19.91 30.75
CA SER A 88 -1.59 20.77 29.59
C SER A 88 -0.36 21.64 29.82
N PHE A 89 0.36 21.97 28.74
CA PHE A 89 1.57 22.81 28.80
C PHE A 89 1.50 23.95 27.79
N GLN A 90 1.71 25.18 28.27
CA GLN A 90 1.76 26.38 27.43
C GLN A 90 3.22 26.71 27.10
N THR A 91 3.60 26.61 25.83
CA THR A 91 4.98 26.83 25.38
C THR A 91 5.40 28.30 25.41
N GLY A 92 4.44 29.23 25.45
CA GLY A 92 4.71 30.68 25.44
C GLY A 92 5.24 31.24 24.12
N ALA A 93 5.40 30.41 23.07
CA ALA A 93 6.03 30.80 21.80
C ALA A 93 5.32 31.95 21.05
N LEU A 94 4.03 32.16 21.34
CA LEU A 94 3.19 33.19 20.70
C LEU A 94 2.94 34.41 21.59
N LYS A 95 3.44 34.43 22.82
CA LYS A 95 3.09 35.44 23.83
C LYS A 95 3.50 36.87 23.44
N ASN A 96 4.48 37.00 22.56
CA ASN A 96 5.04 38.29 22.12
C ASN A 96 4.94 38.52 20.61
N ARG A 97 4.01 37.85 19.90
CA ARG A 97 3.73 38.24 18.52
C ARG A 97 2.82 39.47 18.55
N GLU A 98 3.35 40.59 18.10
CA GLU A 98 2.52 41.72 17.67
C GLU A 98 1.81 41.31 16.37
N GLU A 99 0.51 41.61 16.28
CA GLU A 99 -0.33 41.35 15.09
C GLU A 99 0.05 42.23 13.89
#